data_AF-A0A6B2JIK3-F1
#
_entry.id   AF-A0A6B2JIK3-F1
#
_cell.length_a   1.000
_cell.length_b   1.000
_cell.length_c   1.000
_cell.angle_alpha   90.00
_cell.angle_beta   90.00
_cell.angle_gamma   90.00
#
_symmetry.space_group_name_H-M   'P 1'
#
loop_
_entity.id
_entity.type
_entity.pdbx_description
1 polymer ?
#
loop_
_entity_poly.entity_id
_entity_poly.type
_entity_poly.pdbx_seq_one_letter_code
_entity_poly.pdbx_strand_id
1 'polypeptide(L)'
;MLISVLKSKISYATVTGKDLFYVGSITIDSEIMKQANIIENEKVQVVNLNNGERLETYVIKGEPNSKTIALNGPAARRCEIGDQLFIISYA
;
A
#
# COMPACT_ATOMS: atom_id res chain seq x y z
N MET A 1 4.61 17.60 -23.24
CA MET A 1 3.67 16.56 -22.75
C MET A 1 4.44 15.67 -21.80
N LEU A 2 3.94 15.45 -20.58
CA LEU A 2 4.53 14.50 -19.63
C LEU A 2 3.62 13.27 -19.58
N ILE A 3 4.20 12.07 -19.60
CA ILE A 3 3.49 10.78 -19.50
C ILE A 3 3.83 10.17 -18.15
N SER A 4 2.84 9.73 -17.39
CA SER A 4 3.07 8.95 -16.17
C SER A 4 3.17 7.47 -16.49
N VAL A 5 4.26 6.84 -16.08
CA VAL A 5 4.52 5.41 -16.28
C VAL A 5 4.52 4.66 -14.96
N LEU A 6 4.25 3.35 -14.99
CA LEU A 6 4.40 2.51 -13.81
C LEU A 6 5.87 2.49 -13.41
N LYS A 7 6.17 3.04 -12.23
CA LYS A 7 7.52 3.05 -11.65
C LYS A 7 7.77 1.74 -10.90
N SER A 8 6.86 1.41 -9.99
CA SER A 8 7.01 0.27 -9.09
C SER A 8 5.67 -0.41 -8.83
N LYS A 9 5.72 -1.73 -8.56
CA LYS A 9 4.53 -2.51 -8.19
C LYS A 9 4.87 -3.60 -7.18
N ILE A 10 4.17 -3.61 -6.05
CA ILE A 10 4.10 -4.76 -5.15
C ILE A 10 2.85 -5.57 -5.54
N SER A 11 3.03 -6.86 -5.80
CA SER A 11 1.95 -7.75 -6.26
C SER A 11 1.59 -8.78 -5.22
N TYR A 12 0.28 -9.06 -5.07
CA TYR A 12 -0.25 -10.06 -4.14
C TYR A 12 0.21 -9.82 -2.68
N ALA A 13 0.18 -8.56 -2.26
CA ALA A 13 0.45 -8.19 -0.89
C ALA A 13 -0.77 -8.53 -0.02
N THR A 14 -0.60 -9.38 0.99
CA THR A 14 -1.67 -9.74 1.91
C THR A 14 -1.87 -8.66 2.96
N VAL A 15 -3.10 -8.15 3.13
CA VAL A 15 -3.44 -7.24 4.24
C VAL A 15 -3.21 -7.95 5.56
N THR A 16 -2.26 -7.45 6.35
CA THR A 16 -1.93 -7.98 7.68
C THR A 16 -2.59 -7.20 8.81
N GLY A 17 -3.09 -5.99 8.54
CA GLY A 17 -3.74 -5.14 9.53
C GLY A 17 -4.58 -4.03 8.91
N LYS A 18 -5.47 -3.47 9.73
CA LYS A 18 -6.27 -2.29 9.38
C LYS A 18 -6.60 -1.52 10.65
N ASP A 19 -6.37 -0.21 10.63
CA ASP A 19 -6.67 0.67 11.77
C ASP A 19 -7.45 1.89 11.29
N LEU A 20 -8.73 1.98 11.66
CA LEU A 20 -9.61 3.06 11.27
C LEU A 20 -9.26 4.41 11.93
N PHE A 21 -8.68 4.39 13.13
CA PHE A 21 -8.44 5.59 13.93
C PHE A 21 -7.01 6.10 13.81
N TYR A 22 -6.15 5.40 13.07
CA TYR A 22 -4.83 5.89 12.68
C TYR A 22 -4.91 6.87 11.50
N VAL A 23 -3.86 7.69 11.34
CA VAL A 23 -3.77 8.68 10.24
C VAL A 23 -3.71 7.96 8.89
N GLY A 24 -4.63 8.30 7.99
CA GLY A 24 -4.83 7.60 6.72
C GLY A 24 -3.56 7.45 5.88
N SER A 25 -3.28 6.22 5.44
CA SER A 25 -2.04 5.83 4.74
C SER A 25 -2.05 4.33 4.43
N ILE A 26 -0.98 3.81 3.82
CA ILE A 26 -0.63 2.39 3.87
C ILE A 26 0.73 2.19 4.56
N THR A 27 0.78 1.38 5.61
CA THR A 27 2.04 0.95 6.22
C THR A 27 2.58 -0.27 5.49
N ILE A 28 3.84 -0.21 5.02
CA ILE A 28 4.50 -1.30 4.30
C ILE A 28 5.83 -1.61 4.98
N ASP A 29 6.12 -2.90 5.18
CA ASP A 29 7.45 -3.37 5.61
C ASP A 29 8.56 -2.71 4.79
N SER A 30 9.51 -2.08 5.48
CA SER A 30 10.58 -1.34 4.83
C SER A 30 11.49 -2.16 3.92
N GLU A 31 11.64 -3.46 4.15
CA GLU A 31 12.42 -4.33 3.25
C GLU A 31 11.65 -4.59 1.95
N ILE A 32 10.32 -4.70 2.00
CA ILE A 32 9.47 -4.77 0.81
C ILE A 32 9.52 -3.44 0.04
N MET A 33 9.41 -2.31 0.75
CA MET A 33 9.55 -0.98 0.14
C MET A 33 10.87 -0.82 -0.62
N LYS A 34 11.98 -1.22 0.01
CA LYS A 34 13.32 -1.18 -0.57
C LYS A 34 13.43 -2.05 -1.83
N GLN A 35 12.91 -3.27 -1.80
CA GLN A 35 12.89 -4.17 -2.97
C GLN A 35 12.04 -3.60 -4.11
N ALA A 36 10.93 -2.94 -3.78
CA ALA A 36 10.03 -2.32 -4.75
C ALA A 36 10.48 -0.91 -5.18
N ASN A 37 11.58 -0.35 -4.64
CA ASN A 37 12.00 1.04 -4.88
C ASN A 37 10.89 2.08 -4.60
N ILE A 38 10.15 1.86 -3.50
CA ILE A 38 9.12 2.77 -2.97
C ILE A 38 9.68 3.46 -1.73
N ILE A 39 9.51 4.78 -1.62
CA ILE A 39 9.98 5.57 -0.47
C ILE A 39 8.84 5.98 0.46
N GLU A 40 9.18 6.35 1.70
CA GLU A 40 8.22 6.92 2.63
C GLU A 40 7.62 8.21 2.07
N ASN A 41 6.32 8.41 2.31
CA ASN A 41 5.50 9.49 1.75
C ASN A 41 5.29 9.44 0.21
N GLU A 42 5.74 8.40 -0.48
CA GLU A 42 5.47 8.22 -1.91
C GLU A 42 3.97 7.96 -2.14
N LYS A 43 3.40 8.63 -3.14
CA LYS A 43 2.03 8.38 -3.59
C LYS A 43 1.94 7.00 -4.23
N VAL A 44 0.95 6.21 -3.80
CA VAL A 44 0.64 4.89 -4.36
C VAL A 44 -0.85 4.75 -4.64
N GLN A 45 -1.17 3.96 -5.66
CA GLN A 45 -2.50 3.42 -5.88
C GLN A 45 -2.56 2.01 -5.29
N VAL A 46 -3.56 1.76 -4.45
CA VAL A 46 -3.85 0.46 -3.88
C VAL A 46 -5.08 -0.10 -4.58
N VAL A 47 -4.95 -1.28 -5.15
CA VAL A 47 -6.01 -2.02 -5.83
C VAL A 47 -6.25 -3.31 -5.07
N ASN A 48 -7.44 -3.47 -4.54
CA ASN A 48 -7.81 -4.66 -3.78
C ASN A 48 -8.44 -5.69 -4.73
N LEU A 49 -7.79 -6.86 -4.84
CA LEU A 49 -8.23 -7.95 -5.70
C LEU A 49 -9.56 -8.56 -5.24
N ASN A 50 -9.80 -8.59 -3.94
CA ASN A 50 -10.92 -9.31 -3.33
C ASN A 50 -12.25 -8.57 -3.48
N ASN A 51 -12.24 -7.23 -3.44
CA ASN A 51 -13.46 -6.42 -3.46
C ASN A 51 -13.50 -5.38 -4.59
N GLY A 52 -12.44 -5.27 -5.40
CA GLY A 52 -12.37 -4.34 -6.53
C GLY A 52 -12.15 -2.87 -6.15
N GLU A 53 -11.98 -2.55 -4.87
CA GLU A 53 -11.71 -1.18 -4.43
C GLU A 53 -10.39 -0.66 -4.99
N ARG A 54 -10.39 0.63 -5.33
CA ARG A 54 -9.23 1.34 -5.89
C ARG A 54 -9.10 2.67 -5.16
N LEU A 55 -8.00 2.85 -4.44
CA LEU A 55 -7.74 4.06 -3.68
C LEU A 55 -6.33 4.58 -3.93
N GLU A 56 -6.13 5.87 -3.71
CA GLU A 56 -4.82 6.50 -3.73
C GLU A 56 -4.49 6.98 -2.31
N THR A 57 -3.24 6.76 -1.90
CA THR A 57 -2.74 7.20 -0.60
C THR A 57 -1.22 7.34 -0.64
N TYR A 58 -0.57 7.52 0.49
CA TYR A 58 0.88 7.56 0.63
C TYR A 58 1.39 6.45 1.56
N VAL A 59 2.66 6.13 1.43
CA VAL A 59 3.31 5.03 2.17
C VAL A 59 3.91 5.53 3.48
N ILE A 60 3.68 4.77 4.56
CA ILE A 60 4.40 4.90 5.83
C ILE A 60 5.32 3.69 5.99
N LYS A 61 6.52 3.95 6.53
CA LYS A 61 7.51 2.91 6.75
C LYS A 61 7.10 2.01 7.93
N GLY A 62 6.98 0.72 7.67
CA GLY A 62 6.79 -0.32 8.69
C GLY A 62 8.10 -0.95 9.14
N GLU A 63 8.03 -1.72 10.22
CA GLU A 63 9.19 -2.47 10.75
C GLU A 63 9.78 -3.44 9.72
N PRO A 64 11.11 -3.52 9.59
CA PRO A 64 11.76 -4.40 8.62
C PRO A 64 11.50 -5.87 8.92
N ASN A 65 11.24 -6.66 7.86
CA ASN A 65 10.93 -8.09 7.92
C ASN A 65 9.64 -8.45 8.67
N SER A 66 8.83 -7.47 9.08
CA SER A 66 7.52 -7.70 9.71
C SER A 66 6.47 -8.27 8.75
N LYS A 67 6.69 -8.13 7.44
CA LYS A 67 5.72 -8.38 6.36
C LYS A 67 4.44 -7.55 6.48
N THR A 68 4.48 -6.45 7.23
CA THR A 68 3.32 -5.59 7.45
C THR A 68 2.83 -4.98 6.14
N ILE A 69 1.54 -5.13 5.89
CA ILE A 69 0.77 -4.42 4.87
C ILE A 69 -0.53 -4.00 5.55
N ALA A 70 -0.60 -2.75 6.03
CA ALA A 70 -1.74 -2.27 6.80
C ALA A 70 -2.35 -1.01 6.20
N LEU A 71 -3.67 -1.03 5.98
CA LEU A 71 -4.42 0.13 5.51
C LEU A 71 -4.99 0.90 6.70
N ASN A 72 -4.62 2.18 6.78
CA ASN A 72 -4.94 3.04 7.92
C ASN A 72 -5.99 4.08 7.59
N GLY A 73 -6.64 4.62 8.62
CA GLY A 73 -7.64 5.67 8.52
C GLY A 73 -8.84 5.24 7.66
N PRO A 74 -9.36 6.13 6.80
CA PRO A 74 -10.49 5.80 5.93
C PRO A 74 -10.24 4.59 5.01
N ALA A 75 -8.99 4.32 4.64
CA ALA A 75 -8.63 3.17 3.81
C ALA A 75 -8.87 1.83 4.50
N ALA A 76 -8.86 1.79 5.84
CA ALA A 76 -9.20 0.61 6.62
C ALA A 76 -10.63 0.09 6.32
N ARG A 77 -11.55 0.95 5.85
CA ARG A 77 -12.91 0.53 5.47
C ARG A 77 -12.98 -0.15 4.10
N ARG A 78 -11.90 -0.15 3.32
CA ARG A 78 -11.86 -0.62 1.93
C ARG A 78 -11.11 -1.95 1.75
N CYS A 79 -10.80 -2.63 2.86
CA CYS A 79 -10.16 -3.94 2.86
C CYS A 79 -10.57 -4.74 4.10
N GLU A 80 -10.35 -6.04 4.05
CA GLU A 80 -10.30 -6.92 5.23
C GLU A 80 -8.92 -7.58 5.38
N ILE A 81 -8.60 -8.01 6.59
CA ILE A 81 -7.37 -8.79 6.84
C ILE A 81 -7.43 -10.07 6.01
N GLY A 82 -6.35 -10.37 5.28
CA GLY A 82 -6.27 -11.49 4.34
C GLY A 82 -6.55 -11.12 2.88
N ASP A 83 -7.10 -9.94 2.60
CA ASP A 83 -7.27 -9.47 1.23
C ASP A 83 -5.93 -9.35 0.50
N GLN A 84 -5.95 -9.56 -0.82
CA GLN A 84 -4.79 -9.44 -1.69
C GLN A 84 -4.78 -8.09 -2.39
N LEU A 85 -3.66 -7.37 -2.28
CA LEU A 85 -3.49 -6.03 -2.84
C LEU A 85 -2.45 -6.01 -3.96
N PHE A 86 -2.67 -5.12 -4.91
CA PHE A 86 -1.61 -4.54 -5.74
C PHE A 86 -1.36 -3.10 -5.30
N ILE A 87 -0.10 -2.76 -5.04
CA ILE A 87 0.32 -1.42 -4.63
C ILE A 87 1.24 -0.88 -5.72
N ILE A 88 0.85 0.21 -6.37
CA ILE A 88 1.46 0.71 -7.61
C ILE A 88 1.91 2.16 -7.39
N SER A 89 3.15 2.48 -7.77
CA SER A 89 3.61 3.87 -7.87
C SER A 89 3.92 4.25 -9.32
N TYR A 90 3.86 5.55 -9.60
CA TYR A 90 4.01 6.13 -10.94
C TYR A 90 5.07 7.25 -10.92
N ALA A 91 5.71 7.51 -12.07
CA ALA A 91 6.67 8.58 -12.27
C ALA A 91 6.51 9.23 -13.65
#